data_AF-A0A3D3Q4Y3-F1
#
_entry.id   AF-A0A3D3Q4Y3-F1
#
_cell.length_a   1.000
_cell.length_b   1.000
_cell.length_c   1.000
_cell.angle_alpha   90.00
_cell.angle_beta   90.00
_cell.angle_gamma   90.00
#
_symmetry.space_group_name_H-M   'P 1'
#
loop_
_entity.id
_entity.type
_entity.pdbx_description
1 polymer ?
#
loop_
_entity_poly.entity_id
_entity_poly.type
_entity_poly.pdbx_seq_one_letter_code
_entity_poly.pdbx_strand_id
1 'polypeptide(L)'
;PEERAWIEPRLAHLLGLEDRTAPDARDLFSAWRVFFERLAERNPVILVVEDMQWADPSLVEFVEYLMSWSRHHPIFVLALGRPEVAERHPFLVAGTRGVTTLYLEPLAPAAMEELVDGLVPGLPATTRQQMLARAEGVPLYAIETVRMLLDRGLLVEDG
;
A
#
# COMPACT_ATOMS: atom_id res chain seq x y z
N PRO A 1 27.08 -16.12 -6.73
CA PRO A 1 27.69 -16.59 -5.47
C PRO A 1 28.25 -15.42 -4.64
N GLU A 2 29.12 -14.60 -5.24
CA GLU A 2 29.69 -13.40 -4.60
C GLU A 2 28.63 -12.33 -4.32
N GLU A 3 27.76 -12.05 -5.29
CA GLU A 3 26.67 -11.08 -5.11
C GLU A 3 25.73 -11.49 -3.97
N ARG A 4 25.35 -12.77 -3.90
CA ARG A 4 24.54 -13.31 -2.80
C ARG A 4 25.23 -13.11 -1.44
N ALA A 5 26.52 -13.45 -1.34
CA ALA A 5 27.29 -13.29 -0.11
C ALA A 5 27.40 -11.82 0.33
N TRP A 6 27.28 -10.89 -0.61
CA TRP A 6 27.23 -9.45 -0.34
C TRP A 6 25.83 -8.97 0.06
N ILE A 7 24.76 -9.42 -0.61
CA ILE A 7 23.38 -8.98 -0.34
C ILE A 7 22.84 -9.57 0.98
N GLU A 8 23.05 -10.86 1.22
CA GLU A 8 22.43 -11.63 2.32
C GLU A 8 22.59 -10.98 3.72
N PRO A 9 23.79 -10.56 4.17
CA PRO A 9 23.93 -9.92 5.49
C PRO A 9 23.24 -8.54 5.58
N ARG A 10 23.10 -7.82 4.46
CA ARG A 10 22.44 -6.49 4.45
C ARG A 10 20.92 -6.62 4.50
N LEU A 11 20.36 -7.65 3.86
CA LEU A 11 18.95 -8.01 4.02
C LEU A 11 18.67 -8.48 5.45
N ALA A 12 19.53 -9.34 6.01
CA ALA A 12 19.37 -9.84 7.37
C ALA A 12 19.36 -8.70 8.41
N HIS A 13 20.25 -7.71 8.25
CA HIS A 13 20.26 -6.53 9.12
C HIS A 13 18.95 -5.74 9.08
N LEU A 14 18.40 -5.46 7.89
CA LEU A 14 17.15 -4.71 7.76
C LEU A 14 15.91 -5.49 8.21
N LEU A 15 15.97 -6.83 8.18
CA LEU A 15 14.94 -7.69 8.76
C LEU A 15 15.09 -7.87 10.29
N GLY A 16 16.09 -7.23 10.92
CA GLY A 16 16.36 -7.37 12.34
C GLY A 16 16.88 -8.76 12.74
N LEU A 17 17.42 -9.52 11.78
CA LEU A 17 17.94 -10.88 11.99
C LEU A 17 19.41 -10.89 12.43
N GLU A 18 20.12 -9.77 12.29
CA GLU A 18 21.52 -9.61 12.69
C GLU A 18 21.75 -8.30 13.47
N ASP A 19 22.24 -8.43 14.71
CA ASP A 19 22.76 -7.32 15.52
C ASP A 19 24.21 -7.01 15.10
N ARG A 20 24.36 -6.28 14.00
CA ARG A 20 25.64 -5.70 13.57
C ARG A 20 25.59 -4.18 13.67
N THR A 21 26.74 -3.56 13.88
CA THR A 21 26.92 -2.10 13.73
C THR A 21 26.33 -1.67 12.39
N ALA A 22 25.39 -0.72 12.44
CA ALA A 22 24.61 -0.29 11.29
C ALA A 22 25.53 -0.01 10.09
N PRO A 23 25.39 -0.76 8.97
CA PRO A 23 26.08 -0.44 7.74
C PRO A 23 25.70 0.98 7.28
N ASP A 24 26.53 1.60 6.44
CA ASP A 24 26.17 2.84 5.76
C ASP A 24 24.81 2.66 5.06
N ALA A 25 23.87 3.61 5.25
CA ALA A 25 22.55 3.57 4.64
C ALA A 25 22.63 3.38 3.11
N ARG A 26 23.66 3.95 2.46
CA ARG A 26 23.87 3.75 1.02
C ARG A 26 24.26 2.33 0.65
N ASP A 27 25.02 1.67 1.51
CA ASP A 27 25.41 0.27 1.32
C ASP A 27 24.17 -0.64 1.43
N LEU A 28 23.31 -0.39 2.42
CA LEU A 28 22.02 -1.06 2.57
C LEU A 28 21.09 -0.84 1.36
N PHE A 29 20.93 0.42 0.92
CA PHE A 29 20.11 0.77 -0.24
C PHE A 29 20.60 0.06 -1.50
N SER A 30 21.91 0.02 -1.71
CA SER A 30 22.49 -0.61 -2.89
C SER A 30 22.21 -2.12 -2.93
N ALA A 31 22.29 -2.82 -1.79
CA ALA A 31 22.01 -4.25 -1.74
C ALA A 31 20.53 -4.56 -1.95
N TRP A 32 19.63 -3.76 -1.38
CA TRP A 32 18.19 -3.90 -1.60
C TRP A 32 17.79 -3.65 -3.04
N ARG A 33 18.36 -2.60 -3.65
CA ARG A 33 18.20 -2.33 -5.07
C ARG A 33 18.61 -3.55 -5.91
N VAL A 34 19.83 -4.05 -5.73
CA VAL A 34 20.29 -5.22 -6.50
C VAL A 34 19.39 -6.43 -6.24
N PHE A 35 18.97 -6.66 -5.01
CA PHE A 35 18.03 -7.75 -4.70
C PHE A 35 16.73 -7.64 -5.52
N PHE A 36 16.07 -6.48 -5.52
CA PHE A 36 14.85 -6.28 -6.32
C PHE A 36 15.11 -6.32 -7.83
N GLU A 37 16.25 -5.82 -8.30
CA GLU A 37 16.64 -5.93 -9.72
C GLU A 37 16.78 -7.40 -10.14
N ARG A 38 17.41 -8.26 -9.32
CA ARG A 38 17.53 -9.69 -9.60
C ARG A 38 16.20 -10.44 -9.52
N LEU A 39 15.28 -9.99 -8.66
CA LEU A 39 13.90 -10.50 -8.69
C LEU A 39 13.20 -10.10 -9.99
N ALA A 40 13.36 -8.83 -10.39
CA ALA A 40 12.77 -8.24 -11.58
C ALA A 40 13.26 -8.87 -12.90
N GLU A 41 14.48 -9.42 -12.92
CA GLU A 41 15.00 -10.21 -14.05
C GLU A 41 14.22 -11.51 -14.29
N ARG A 42 13.57 -12.06 -13.26
CA ARG A 42 12.79 -13.31 -13.37
C ARG A 42 11.33 -13.02 -13.64
N ASN A 43 10.74 -12.07 -12.91
CA ASN A 43 9.34 -11.65 -13.03
C ASN A 43 9.22 -10.18 -12.63
N PRO A 44 8.26 -9.42 -13.19
CA PRO A 44 7.97 -8.06 -12.71
C PRO A 44 7.73 -8.02 -11.20
N VAL A 45 8.28 -7.00 -10.53
CA VAL A 45 8.17 -6.82 -9.07
C VAL A 45 7.27 -5.63 -8.77
N ILE A 46 6.27 -5.85 -7.93
CA ILE A 46 5.45 -4.78 -7.34
C ILE A 46 5.80 -4.67 -5.86
N LEU A 47 6.28 -3.51 -5.44
CA LEU A 47 6.46 -3.17 -4.03
C LEU A 47 5.24 -2.36 -3.59
N VAL A 48 4.47 -2.90 -2.64
CA VAL A 48 3.34 -2.18 -2.02
C VAL A 48 3.81 -1.64 -0.69
N VAL A 49 3.73 -0.31 -0.54
CA VAL A 49 4.05 0.39 0.71
C VAL A 49 2.75 0.97 1.24
N GLU A 50 2.22 0.34 2.28
CA GLU A 50 1.03 0.84 2.97
C GLU A 50 1.41 1.89 4.01
N ASP A 51 0.45 2.75 4.32
CA ASP A 51 0.57 3.75 5.38
C ASP A 51 1.82 4.65 5.31
N MET A 52 2.12 5.16 4.12
CA MET A 52 3.31 5.99 3.87
C MET A 52 3.42 7.23 4.78
N GLN A 53 2.31 7.68 5.40
CA GLN A 53 2.32 8.75 6.41
C GLN A 53 3.10 8.41 7.69
N TRP A 54 3.33 7.12 7.94
CA TRP A 54 4.12 6.62 9.07
C TRP A 54 5.52 6.18 8.67
N ALA A 55 5.85 6.20 7.38
CA ALA A 55 7.17 5.84 6.90
C ALA A 55 8.24 6.75 7.52
N ASP A 56 9.32 6.14 7.99
CA ASP A 56 10.50 6.92 8.36
C ASP A 56 11.15 7.54 7.10
N PRO A 57 11.92 8.63 7.24
CA PRO A 57 12.55 9.29 6.10
C PRO A 57 13.45 8.37 5.26
N SER A 58 14.07 7.35 5.87
CA SER A 58 15.01 6.47 5.17
C SER A 58 14.31 5.50 4.21
N LEU A 59 13.11 5.01 4.56
CA LEU A 59 12.29 4.22 3.63
C LEU A 59 11.92 5.04 2.40
N VAL A 60 11.55 6.29 2.61
CA VAL A 60 11.16 7.21 1.56
C VAL A 60 12.33 7.53 0.63
N GLU A 61 13.51 7.84 1.20
CA GLU A 61 14.76 8.01 0.45
C GLU A 61 15.17 6.74 -0.32
N PHE A 62 14.93 5.55 0.26
CA PHE A 62 15.20 4.29 -0.41
C PHE A 62 14.31 4.11 -1.65
N VAL A 63 13.02 4.41 -1.56
CA VAL A 63 12.10 4.34 -2.70
C VAL A 63 12.54 5.28 -3.82
N GLU A 64 12.90 6.53 -3.48
CA GLU A 64 13.43 7.49 -4.45
C GLU A 64 14.73 6.99 -5.11
N TYR A 65 15.64 6.43 -4.32
CA TYR A 65 16.87 5.81 -4.79
C TYR A 65 16.57 4.63 -5.74
N LEU A 66 15.71 3.69 -5.33
CA LEU A 66 15.32 2.52 -6.13
C LEU A 66 14.78 2.95 -7.50
N MET A 67 13.87 3.92 -7.53
CA MET A 67 13.25 4.39 -8.77
C MET A 67 14.22 5.16 -9.67
N SER A 68 15.20 5.84 -9.09
CA SER A 68 16.21 6.57 -9.84
C SER A 68 17.22 5.66 -10.53
N TRP A 69 17.64 4.59 -9.85
CA TRP A 69 18.73 3.71 -10.31
C TRP A 69 18.24 2.47 -11.05
N SER A 70 16.97 2.07 -10.91
CA SER A 70 16.43 0.82 -11.48
C SER A 70 15.50 1.03 -12.67
N ARG A 71 15.61 2.17 -13.38
CA ARG A 71 14.69 2.58 -14.45
C ARG A 71 14.54 1.60 -15.63
N HIS A 72 15.49 0.68 -15.79
CA HIS A 72 15.50 -0.33 -16.85
C HIS A 72 15.02 -1.71 -16.37
N HIS A 73 14.57 -1.83 -15.11
CA HIS A 73 14.04 -3.05 -14.54
C HIS A 73 12.52 -2.95 -14.40
N PRO A 74 11.77 -4.06 -14.56
CA PRO A 74 10.30 -4.08 -14.41
C PRO A 74 9.90 -4.04 -12.93
N ILE A 75 10.18 -2.91 -12.27
CA ILE A 75 9.85 -2.64 -10.87
C ILE A 75 8.80 -1.52 -10.82
N PHE A 76 7.70 -1.80 -10.13
CA PHE A 76 6.64 -0.84 -9.85
C PHE A 76 6.47 -0.66 -8.34
N VAL A 77 6.33 0.58 -7.90
CA VAL A 77 6.08 0.90 -6.49
C VAL A 77 4.68 1.49 -6.36
N LEU A 78 3.83 0.82 -5.58
CA LEU A 78 2.51 1.30 -5.18
C LEU A 78 2.61 1.81 -3.73
N ALA A 79 2.63 3.12 -3.55
CA ALA A 79 2.59 3.73 -2.23
C ALA A 79 1.16 4.19 -1.91
N LEU A 80 0.64 3.76 -0.77
CA LEU A 80 -0.65 4.15 -0.23
C LEU A 80 -0.40 5.01 1.01
N GLY A 81 -1.06 6.16 1.08
CA GLY A 81 -0.93 7.02 2.23
C GLY A 81 -1.84 8.23 2.16
N ARG A 82 -1.79 9.03 3.22
CA ARG A 82 -2.57 10.26 3.29
C ARG A 82 -1.96 11.38 2.43
N PRO A 83 -2.76 12.37 1.98
CA PRO A 83 -2.28 13.45 1.11
C PRO A 83 -1.06 14.21 1.62
N GLU A 84 -0.90 14.34 2.94
CA GLU A 84 0.20 15.09 3.58
C GLU A 84 1.58 14.44 3.33
N VAL A 85 1.61 13.17 2.92
CA VAL A 85 2.85 12.49 2.49
C VAL A 85 3.47 13.19 1.30
N ALA A 86 2.65 13.56 0.31
CA ALA A 86 3.11 14.24 -0.90
C ALA A 86 3.62 15.66 -0.58
N GLU A 87 3.06 16.32 0.43
CA GLU A 87 3.53 17.64 0.90
C GLU A 87 4.92 17.56 1.54
N ARG A 88 5.20 16.50 2.29
CA ARG A 88 6.49 16.28 2.97
C ARG A 88 7.58 15.76 2.04
N HIS A 89 7.19 15.06 0.98
CA HIS A 89 8.11 14.34 0.10
C HIS A 89 7.83 14.67 -1.37
N PRO A 90 8.46 15.74 -1.91
CA PRO A 90 8.15 16.25 -3.24
C PRO A 90 8.33 15.25 -4.39
N PHE A 91 9.19 14.23 -4.26
CA PHE A 91 9.35 13.21 -5.31
C PHE A 91 8.10 12.34 -5.50
N LEU A 92 7.21 12.26 -4.50
CA LEU A 92 5.92 11.54 -4.58
C LEU A 92 4.81 12.37 -5.22
N VAL A 93 5.09 13.63 -5.58
CA VAL A 93 4.10 14.55 -6.16
C VAL A 93 3.99 14.34 -7.67
N ALA A 94 2.76 14.53 -8.19
CA ALA A 94 2.46 14.58 -9.60
C ALA A 94 3.37 15.59 -10.34
N GLY A 95 4.01 15.12 -11.42
CA GLY A 95 4.99 15.89 -12.19
C GLY A 95 6.42 15.35 -12.08
N THR A 96 6.72 14.53 -11.06
CA THR A 96 7.96 13.75 -11.01
C THR A 96 7.94 12.67 -12.09
N ARG A 97 9.01 12.57 -12.89
CA ARG A 97 9.07 11.61 -14.01
C ARG A 97 8.98 10.19 -13.47
N GLY A 98 8.01 9.42 -13.97
CA GLY A 98 7.79 8.02 -13.56
C GLY A 98 6.93 7.87 -12.30
N VAL A 99 6.29 8.95 -11.83
CA VAL A 99 5.37 8.93 -10.69
C VAL A 99 3.99 9.38 -11.15
N THR A 100 2.95 8.69 -10.67
CA THR A 100 1.55 9.06 -10.87
C THR A 100 0.86 9.05 -9.51
N THR A 101 0.24 10.16 -9.14
CA THR A 101 -0.50 10.31 -7.88
C THR A 101 -1.98 10.24 -8.18
N LEU A 102 -2.71 9.36 -7.49
CA LEU A 102 -4.16 9.24 -7.58
C LEU A 102 -4.78 9.66 -6.24
N TYR A 103 -5.57 10.73 -6.26
CA TYR A 103 -6.36 11.13 -5.11
C TYR A 103 -7.68 10.36 -5.14
N LEU A 104 -7.95 9.61 -4.07
CA LEU A 104 -9.18 8.84 -3.93
C LEU A 104 -10.21 9.68 -3.17
N GLU A 105 -11.27 10.06 -3.88
CA GLU A 105 -12.44 10.69 -3.27
C GLU A 105 -13.34 9.62 -2.61
N PRO A 106 -14.22 10.02 -1.68
CA PRO A 106 -15.30 9.15 -1.22
C PRO A 106 -16.07 8.55 -2.41
N LEU A 107 -16.54 7.31 -2.27
CA LEU A 107 -17.30 6.66 -3.32
C LEU A 107 -18.55 7.46 -3.66
N ALA A 108 -18.80 7.59 -4.96
CA ALA A 108 -20.05 8.17 -5.45
C ALA A 108 -21.26 7.35 -4.96
N PRO A 109 -22.43 7.97 -4.75
CA PRO A 109 -23.61 7.29 -4.21
C PRO A 109 -23.96 5.98 -4.93
N ALA A 110 -23.89 5.96 -6.27
CA ALA A 110 -24.17 4.75 -7.06
C ALA A 110 -23.18 3.60 -6.80
N ALA A 111 -21.88 3.91 -6.68
CA ALA A 111 -20.86 2.91 -6.36
C ALA A 111 -21.00 2.41 -4.90
N MET A 112 -21.45 3.30 -4.00
CA MET A 112 -21.74 2.93 -2.62
C MET A 112 -22.98 2.03 -2.52
N GLU A 113 -24.03 2.30 -3.32
CA GLU A 113 -25.19 1.41 -3.46
C GLU A 113 -24.77 0.03 -3.96
N GLU A 114 -23.97 -0.03 -5.02
CA GLU A 114 -23.45 -1.29 -5.56
C GLU A 114 -22.62 -2.07 -4.52
N LEU A 115 -21.79 -1.39 -3.74
CA LEU A 115 -21.02 -1.99 -2.65
C LEU A 115 -21.94 -2.60 -1.59
N VAL A 116 -22.94 -1.85 -1.10
CA VAL A 116 -23.86 -2.34 -0.07
C VAL A 116 -24.65 -3.54 -0.56
N ASP A 117 -25.03 -3.55 -1.84
CA ASP A 117 -25.81 -4.62 -2.46
C ASP A 117 -25.01 -5.90 -2.60
N GLY A 118 -23.73 -5.78 -2.94
CA GLY A 118 -22.80 -6.90 -2.96
C GLY A 118 -22.48 -7.44 -1.57
N LEU A 119 -22.51 -6.59 -0.53
CA LEU A 119 -22.25 -7.01 0.85
C LEU A 119 -23.43 -7.73 1.49
N VAL A 120 -24.65 -7.21 1.32
CA VAL A 120 -25.87 -7.79 1.89
C VAL A 120 -27.01 -7.72 0.87
N PRO A 121 -27.15 -8.76 0.02
CA PRO A 121 -28.26 -8.85 -0.92
C PRO A 121 -29.62 -8.82 -0.18
N GLY A 122 -30.60 -8.12 -0.75
CA GLY A 122 -31.96 -8.09 -0.19
C GLY A 122 -32.14 -7.22 1.06
N LEU A 123 -31.16 -6.39 1.42
CA LEU A 123 -31.29 -5.45 2.54
C LEU A 123 -32.53 -4.54 2.38
N PRO A 124 -33.38 -4.38 3.41
CA PRO A 124 -34.53 -3.49 3.33
C PRO A 124 -34.13 -2.07 2.93
N ALA A 125 -34.91 -1.44 2.04
CA ALA A 125 -34.57 -0.13 1.47
C ALA A 125 -34.30 0.95 2.52
N THR A 126 -35.04 0.94 3.63
CA THR A 126 -34.85 1.87 4.75
C THR A 126 -33.49 1.67 5.43
N THR A 127 -33.09 0.43 5.69
CA THR A 127 -31.79 0.08 6.27
C THR A 127 -30.65 0.43 5.32
N ARG A 128 -30.82 0.14 4.02
CA ARG A 128 -29.86 0.54 2.98
C ARG A 128 -29.63 2.05 2.98
N GLN A 129 -30.70 2.85 2.93
CA GLN A 129 -30.59 4.31 2.94
C GLN A 129 -29.89 4.84 4.19
N GLN A 130 -30.18 4.27 5.37
CA GLN A 130 -29.49 4.65 6.61
C GLN A 130 -28.01 4.31 6.57
N MET A 131 -27.64 3.17 5.99
CA MET A 131 -26.25 2.74 5.87
C MET A 131 -25.47 3.62 4.88
N LEU A 132 -26.06 3.93 3.72
CA LEU A 132 -25.48 4.85 2.74
C LEU A 132 -25.29 6.26 3.31
N ALA A 133 -26.32 6.78 4.00
CA ALA A 133 -26.27 8.11 4.61
C ALA A 133 -25.18 8.22 5.70
N ARG A 134 -24.95 7.16 6.46
CA ARG A 134 -23.91 7.14 7.50
C ARG A 134 -22.52 6.84 6.97
N ALA A 135 -22.41 6.10 5.87
CA ALA A 135 -21.13 5.77 5.28
C ALA A 135 -20.45 7.00 4.65
N GLU A 136 -21.22 7.99 4.19
CA GLU A 136 -20.70 9.21 3.55
C GLU A 136 -19.66 8.90 2.44
N GLY A 137 -19.87 7.80 1.70
CA GLY A 137 -18.97 7.33 0.66
C GLY A 137 -17.72 6.61 1.15
N VAL A 138 -17.56 6.36 2.45
CA VAL A 138 -16.45 5.61 3.05
C VAL A 138 -16.76 4.10 3.04
N PRO A 139 -16.12 3.28 2.18
CA PRO A 139 -16.47 1.86 2.03
C PRO A 139 -16.28 1.04 3.31
N LEU A 140 -15.22 1.37 4.07
CA LEU A 140 -14.88 0.67 5.30
C LEU A 140 -16.02 0.72 6.33
N TYR A 141 -16.73 1.85 6.41
CA TYR A 141 -17.87 2.00 7.31
C TYR A 141 -18.97 0.97 7.01
N ALA A 142 -19.31 0.79 5.74
CA ALA A 142 -20.29 -0.19 5.31
C ALA A 142 -19.85 -1.62 5.63
N ILE A 143 -18.61 -1.97 5.26
CA ILE A 143 -18.05 -3.31 5.48
C ILE A 143 -18.06 -3.67 6.96
N GLU A 144 -17.57 -2.77 7.82
CA GLU A 144 -17.50 -3.01 9.27
C GLU A 144 -18.89 -3.01 9.93
N THR A 145 -19.83 -2.22 9.42
CA THR A 145 -21.23 -2.28 9.90
C THR A 145 -21.84 -3.65 9.61
N VAL A 146 -21.63 -4.20 8.41
CA VAL A 146 -22.11 -5.54 8.04
C VAL A 146 -21.46 -6.62 8.91
N ARG A 147 -20.13 -6.58 9.06
CA ARG A 147 -19.38 -7.49 9.94
C ARG A 147 -19.93 -7.48 11.37
N MET A 148 -20.10 -6.28 11.94
CA MET A 148 -20.65 -6.12 13.30
C MET A 148 -22.06 -6.69 13.44
N LEU A 149 -22.91 -6.56 12.42
CA LEU A 149 -24.27 -7.12 12.45
C LEU A 149 -24.27 -8.65 12.33
N LEU A 150 -23.40 -9.22 11.50
CA LEU A 150 -23.19 -10.67 11.39
C LEU A 150 -22.67 -11.26 12.71
N ASP A 151 -21.66 -10.63 13.31
CA ASP A 151 -21.08 -11.07 14.59
C ASP A 151 -22.10 -11.07 15.74
N ARG A 152 -23.11 -10.21 15.67
CA ARG A 152 -24.22 -10.13 16.64
C ARG A 152 -25.39 -11.07 16.32
N GLY A 153 -25.33 -11.82 15.23
CA GLY A 153 -26.43 -12.67 14.75
C GLY A 153 -27.66 -11.88 14.30
N LEU A 154 -27.50 -10.60 13.95
CA LEU A 154 -28.56 -9.73 13.45
C LEU A 154 -28.69 -9.80 11.93
N LEU A 155 -27.71 -10.41 11.26
CA LEU A 155 -27.74 -10.83 9.87
C LEU A 155 -27.44 -12.33 9.82
N VAL A 156 -28.06 -13.03 8.86
CA VAL A 156 -27.79 -14.43 8.57
C VAL A 156 -27.39 -14.51 7.11
N GLU A 157 -26.29 -15.20 6.82
CA GLU A 157 -25.88 -15.52 5.46
C GLU A 157 -26.85 -16.61 4.94
N ASP A 158 -27.77 -16.24 4.05
CA ASP A 158 -28.49 -17.23 3.26
C ASP A 158 -27.52 -17.75 2.21
N GLY A 159 -27.16 -19.04 2.32
CA GLY A 159 -26.16 -19.72 1.48
C GLY A 159 -26.51 -19.84 0.01
#